data_AF-A0A953G812-F1
#
_entry.id   AF-A0A953G812-F1
#
_cell.length_a   1.000
_cell.length_b   1.000
_cell.length_c   1.000
_cell.angle_alpha   90.00
_cell.angle_beta   90.00
_cell.angle_gamma   90.00
#
_symmetry.space_group_name_H-M   'P 1'
#
loop_
_entity.id
_entity.type
_entity.pdbx_description
1 polymer ?
#
loop_
_entity_poly.entity_id
_entity_poly.type
_entity_poly.pdbx_seq_one_letter_code
_entity_poly.pdbx_strand_id
1 'polypeptide(L)' 'MSKHKLAYELASTLNDTESIKAYEDFTERYAESFLRKVLAKVMSIPERKIKKTRGALFTYLVNQNGRQHYSRD' A
#
# COMPACT_ATOMS: atom_id res chain seq x y z
N MET A 1 -6.74 -10.42 -11.50
CA MET A 1 -5.32 -10.10 -11.78
C MET A 1 -4.44 -10.99 -10.92
N SER A 2 -3.29 -11.47 -11.40
CA SER A 2 -2.34 -12.22 -10.56
C SER A 2 -1.80 -11.32 -9.44
N LYS A 3 -1.67 -11.82 -8.21
CA LYS A 3 -1.20 -11.06 -7.03
C LYS A 3 0.12 -10.32 -7.28
N HIS A 4 1.07 -10.97 -7.97
CA HIS A 4 2.34 -10.36 -8.39
C HIS A 4 2.16 -9.09 -9.26
N LYS A 5 1.13 -9.04 -10.10
CA LYS A 5 0.86 -7.86 -10.95
C LYS A 5 0.42 -6.67 -10.10
N LEU A 6 -0.47 -6.90 -9.13
CA LEU A 6 -0.91 -5.84 -8.22
C LEU A 6 0.23 -5.38 -7.32
N ALA A 7 1.03 -6.31 -6.78
CA ALA A 7 2.19 -5.96 -5.95
C ALA A 7 3.18 -5.08 -6.72
N TYR A 8 3.50 -5.43 -7.97
CA TYR A 8 4.37 -4.63 -8.82
C TYR A 8 3.77 -3.27 -9.16
N GLU A 9 2.47 -3.21 -9.48
CA GLU A 9 1.75 -1.96 -9.74
C GLU A 9 1.83 -1.01 -8.54
N LEU A 10 1.62 -1.53 -7.31
CA LEU A 10 1.74 -0.77 -6.07
C LEU A 10 3.18 -0.25 -5.88
N ALA A 11 4.15 -1.15 -5.94
CA ALA A 11 5.56 -0.82 -5.71
C ALA A 11 6.09 0.19 -6.73
N SER A 12 5.76 0.02 -8.01
CA SER A 12 6.14 0.93 -9.08
C SER A 12 5.48 2.30 -8.92
N THR A 13 4.18 2.36 -8.64
CA THR A 13 3.46 3.64 -8.46
C THR A 13 3.99 4.43 -7.27
N LEU A 14 4.44 3.75 -6.22
CA LEU A 14 5.00 4.34 -5.01
C LEU A 14 6.50 4.67 -5.11
N ASN A 15 7.15 4.35 -6.24
CA ASN A 15 8.60 4.41 -6.43
C ASN A 15 9.36 3.63 -5.32
N ASP A 16 8.88 2.44 -4.97
CA ASP A 16 9.40 1.58 -3.89
C ASP A 16 9.52 0.12 -4.35
N THR A 17 10.03 -0.08 -5.57
CA THR A 17 10.20 -1.40 -6.18
C THR A 17 11.20 -2.29 -5.44
N GLU A 18 12.12 -1.70 -4.69
CA GLU A 18 13.05 -2.42 -3.80
C GLU A 18 12.34 -3.22 -2.71
N SER A 19 11.14 -2.78 -2.31
CA SER A 19 10.32 -3.42 -1.28
C SER A 19 9.24 -4.35 -1.84
N ILE A 20 9.38 -4.85 -3.08
CA ILE A 20 8.34 -5.65 -3.78
C ILE A 20 7.76 -6.80 -2.94
N LYS A 21 8.58 -7.51 -2.15
CA LYS A 21 8.14 -8.59 -1.27
C LYS A 21 7.11 -8.14 -0.22
N ALA A 22 7.25 -6.92 0.33
CA ALA A 22 6.29 -6.38 1.27
C ALA A 22 4.93 -6.12 0.60
N TYR A 23 4.95 -5.69 -0.66
CA TYR A 23 3.73 -5.49 -1.43
C TYR A 23 3.06 -6.81 -1.78
N GLU A 24 3.83 -7.86 -2.09
CA GLU A 24 3.29 -9.22 -2.26
C GLU A 24 2.55 -9.68 -1.00
N ASP A 25 3.19 -9.57 0.18
CA ASP A 25 2.57 -9.87 1.48
C ASP A 25 1.28 -9.09 1.70
N PHE A 26 1.23 -7.81 1.32
CA PHE A 26 0.01 -7.00 1.43
C PHE A 26 -1.10 -7.50 0.51
N THR A 27 -0.79 -7.89 -0.74
CA THR A 27 -1.78 -8.46 -1.66
C THR A 27 -2.30 -9.84 -1.24
N GLU A 28 -1.57 -10.53 -0.38
CA GLU A 28 -2.04 -11.78 0.24
C GLU A 28 -2.93 -11.53 1.45
N ARG A 29 -2.63 -10.51 2.25
CA ARG A 29 -3.29 -10.23 3.52
C ARG A 29 -4.51 -9.33 3.40
N TYR A 30 -4.56 -8.48 2.38
CA TYR A 30 -5.59 -7.44 2.25
C TYR A 30 -6.27 -7.49 0.89
N ALA A 31 -7.57 -7.16 0.88
CA ALA A 31 -8.34 -7.04 -0.36
C ALA A 31 -7.75 -5.97 -1.29
N GLU A 32 -7.76 -6.24 -2.61
CA GLU A 32 -7.28 -5.31 -3.63
C GLU A 32 -7.95 -3.93 -3.55
N SER A 33 -9.26 -3.89 -3.32
CA SER A 33 -10.03 -2.64 -3.18
C SER A 33 -9.53 -1.77 -2.04
N PHE A 34 -9.14 -2.39 -0.91
CA PHE A 34 -8.56 -1.69 0.23
C PHE A 34 -7.18 -1.12 -0.12
N LEU A 35 -6.30 -1.92 -0.73
CA LEU A 35 -4.96 -1.48 -1.12
C LEU A 35 -5.03 -0.33 -2.15
N ARG A 36 -5.93 -0.41 -3.13
CA ARG A 36 -6.16 0.66 -4.11
C ARG A 36 -6.68 1.94 -3.45
N LYS A 37 -7.56 1.82 -2.45
CA LYS A 37 -8.04 2.99 -1.68
C LYS A 37 -6.90 3.66 -0.91
N VAL A 38 -6.02 2.89 -0.29
CA VAL A 38 -4.84 3.44 0.40
C VAL A 38 -3.87 4.07 -0.61
N LEU A 39 -3.63 3.43 -1.75
CA LEU A 39 -2.78 3.95 -2.83
C LEU A 39 -3.29 5.31 -3.31
N ALA A 40 -4.58 5.42 -3.64
CA ALA A 40 -5.20 6.68 -4.08
C ALA A 40 -5.01 7.80 -3.04
N LYS A 41 -5.16 7.48 -1.75
CA LYS A 41 -4.92 8.42 -0.65
C LYS A 41 -3.46 8.90 -0.64
N VAL A 42 -2.49 8.00 -0.74
CA VAL A 42 -1.06 8.35 -0.76
C VAL A 42 -0.74 9.23 -1.97
N MET A 43 -1.24 8.87 -3.16
CA MET A 43 -0.98 9.61 -4.40
C MET A 43 -1.65 10.99 -4.43
N SER A 44 -2.72 11.20 -3.66
CA SER A 44 -3.35 12.52 -3.51
C SER A 44 -2.51 13.52 -2.70
N ILE A 45 -1.53 13.05 -1.94
CA ILE A 45 -0.69 13.89 -1.08
C ILE A 45 0.52 14.37 -1.89
N PRO A 46 0.74 15.70 -2.01
CA PRO A 46 1.93 16.23 -2.64
C PRO A 46 3.19 15.71 -1.96
N GLU A 47 4.17 15.26 -2.73
CA GLU A 47 5.38 14.61 -2.22
C GLU A 47 6.13 15.46 -1.18
N ARG A 48 6.19 16.78 -1.38
CA ARG A 48 6.76 17.75 -0.42
C ARG A 48 6.14 17.70 1.00
N LYS A 49 4.97 17.11 1.16
CA LYS A 49 4.27 16.94 2.45
C LYS A 49 4.51 15.56 3.08
N ILE A 50 5.23 14.67 2.40
CA ILE A 50 5.55 13.33 2.88
C ILE A 50 6.90 13.38 3.58
N LYS A 51 6.94 13.02 4.87
CA LYS A 51 8.15 13.11 5.71
C LYS A 51 9.27 12.15 5.28
N LYS A 52 8.89 11.01 4.69
CA LYS A 52 9.79 9.95 4.20
C LYS A 52 9.47 9.71 2.73
N THR A 53 9.18 8.48 2.34
CA THR A 53 8.79 8.09 0.99
C THR A 53 7.30 7.78 0.90
N ARG A 54 6.75 7.74 -0.33
CA ARG A 54 5.37 7.29 -0.57
C ARG A 54 5.17 5.83 -0.12
N GLY A 55 6.13 4.95 -0.37
CA GLY A 55 6.11 3.55 0.08
C GLY A 55 6.03 3.42 1.61
N ALA A 56 6.80 4.24 2.34
CA ALA A 56 6.74 4.26 3.81
C ALA A 56 5.37 4.74 4.33
N LEU A 57 4.78 5.76 3.70
CA LEU A 57 3.45 6.26 4.05
C LEU A 57 2.36 5.23 3.73
N PHE A 58 2.44 4.57 2.59
CA PHE A 58 1.52 3.49 2.21
C PHE A 58 1.55 2.37 3.25
N THR A 59 2.75 1.86 3.56
CA THR A 59 2.97 0.80 4.56
C THR A 59 2.40 1.19 5.92
N TYR A 60 2.63 2.42 6.36
CA TYR A 60 2.07 2.94 7.61
C TYR A 60 0.53 2.92 7.61
N LEU A 61 -0.10 3.42 6.54
CA LEU A 61 -1.56 3.49 6.42
C LEU A 61 -2.21 2.10 6.29
N VAL A 62 -1.57 1.17 5.57
CA VAL A 62 -2.03 -0.23 5.46
C VAL A 62 -2.04 -0.87 6.85
N ASN A 63 -0.94 -0.76 7.61
CA ASN A 63 -0.86 -1.35 8.95
C ASN A 63 -1.79 -0.66 9.97
N GLN A 64 -1.96 0.65 9.87
CA GLN A 64 -2.87 1.40 10.73
C GLN A 64 -4.34 1.01 10.50
N ASN A 65 -4.77 0.95 9.24
CA ASN A 65 -6.17 0.67 8.89
C ASN A 65 -6.47 -0.84 8.88
N GLY A 66 -5.46 -1.68 8.65
CA GLY A 66 -5.57 -3.14 8.69
C GLY A 66 -5.91 -3.65 10.10
N ARG A 67 -5.37 -3.02 11.14
CA ARG A 67 -5.76 -3.30 12.54
C ARG A 67 -7.23 -2.97 12.82
N GLN A 68 -7.78 -1.97 12.15
CA GLN A 68 -9.18 -1.57 12.33
C GLN A 68 -10.16 -2.52 11.61
N HIS A 69 -9.71 -3.20 10.55
CA HIS A 69 -10.51 -4.18 9.81
C HIS A 69 -10.56 -5.56 10.52
N TYR A 70 -9.59 -5.88 11.37
CA TYR A 70 -9.56 -7.13 12.15
C TYR A 70 -10.48 -7.12 13.40
N SER A 71 -10.94 -5.95 13.84
CA SER A 71 -11.87 -5.82 14.99
C SER A 71 -13.35 -5.74 14.57
N ARG A 72 -13.65 -5.99 13.30
CA ARG A 72 -15.02 -6.09 12.77
C ARG A 72 -15.10 -7.27 11.81
N ASP A 73 -14.93 -8.46 12.36
CA ASP A 73 -15.59 -9.68 11.88
C ASP A 73 -16.11 -10.41 13.12
#